data_AF-A0AAD4CA82-F1
#
_entry.id   AF-A0AAD4CA82-F1
#
_cell.length_a   1.000
_cell.length_b   1.000
_cell.length_c   1.000
_cell.angle_alpha   90.00
_cell.angle_beta   90.00
_cell.angle_gamma   90.00
#
_symmetry.space_group_name_H-M   'P 1'
#
loop_
_entity.id
_entity.type
_entity.pdbx_description
1 polymer ?
#
loop_
_entity_poly.entity_id
_entity_poly.type
_entity_poly.pdbx_seq_one_letter_code
_entity_poly.pdbx_strand_id
1 'polypeptide(L)'
;PAAQVQQSAVSAPQTASQPLPPASRPVLSKRKPAAQAVAQRQSAVSAPQAAPQPPPLDEIQEQVQNLQPPQPGKAARKQSDKTAVVKPWVLKPKGSAGRSSPAGYKIQSAMGLADNRRLYNAFCEAARLLAIEHLDIKQTIREQEKYKISMVLVKAQNMFPYLQRFVNNWPFYDLIAQYLRNRSQYAHAKDQALGELQKIINDGTGDNHARDDGEVTNLAKKTSSAVMALPLARNHEQPRPWIKASLPLLPHIRER
;
A
#
# COMPACT_ATOMS: atom_id res chain seq x y z
N PRO A 1 -34.62 58.65 12.72
CA PRO A 1 -33.19 58.33 12.94
C PRO A 1 -32.70 57.37 11.84
N ALA A 2 -32.22 57.94 10.73
CA ALA A 2 -31.76 57.23 9.55
C ALA A 2 -30.27 56.89 9.70
N ALA A 3 -29.94 55.60 9.66
CA ALA A 3 -28.56 55.12 9.77
C ALA A 3 -27.89 55.11 8.39
N GLN A 4 -26.83 55.88 8.30
CA GLN A 4 -26.06 56.22 7.10
C GLN A 4 -25.10 55.08 6.75
N VAL A 5 -25.27 54.50 5.56
CA VAL A 5 -24.41 53.45 5.00
C VAL A 5 -23.14 54.11 4.44
N GLN A 6 -22.00 53.89 5.08
CA GLN A 6 -20.69 54.27 4.53
C GLN A 6 -20.15 53.15 3.64
N GLN A 7 -19.97 53.46 2.36
CA GLN A 7 -19.29 52.61 1.38
C GLN A 7 -17.79 52.92 1.44
N SER A 8 -16.99 51.97 1.91
CA SER A 8 -15.52 52.04 1.84
C SER A 8 -15.05 51.34 0.57
N ALA A 9 -14.48 52.12 -0.34
CA ALA A 9 -13.83 51.64 -1.55
C ALA A 9 -12.52 50.91 -1.20
N VAL A 10 -12.42 49.63 -1.56
CA VAL A 10 -11.19 48.83 -1.40
C VAL A 10 -10.41 48.89 -2.70
N SER A 11 -9.23 49.51 -2.63
CA SER A 11 -8.25 49.60 -3.72
C SER A 11 -7.71 48.21 -4.08
N ALA A 12 -7.74 47.89 -5.37
CA ALA A 12 -7.13 46.68 -5.92
C ALA A 12 -5.60 46.86 -6.07
N PRO A 13 -4.77 45.91 -5.59
CA PRO A 13 -3.34 45.94 -5.86
C PRO A 13 -3.06 45.45 -7.29
N GLN A 14 -2.30 46.25 -8.04
CA GLN A 14 -1.76 45.92 -9.35
C GLN A 14 -0.69 44.84 -9.20
N THR A 15 -0.99 43.62 -9.65
CA THR A 15 0.00 42.53 -9.79
C THR A 15 0.87 42.79 -11.02
N ALA A 16 2.10 43.24 -10.77
CA ALA A 16 3.16 43.34 -11.75
C ALA A 16 3.48 41.96 -12.34
N SER A 17 3.39 41.85 -13.66
CA SER A 17 3.83 40.69 -14.43
C SER A 17 5.36 40.61 -14.42
N GLN A 18 5.92 39.68 -13.64
CA GLN A 18 7.32 39.28 -13.79
C GLN A 18 7.44 38.21 -14.88
N PRO A 19 8.34 38.37 -15.86
CA PRO A 19 8.64 37.34 -16.86
C PRO A 19 9.43 36.18 -16.21
N LEU A 20 8.98 34.95 -16.46
CA LEU A 20 9.62 33.73 -16.00
C LEU A 20 10.98 33.50 -16.71
N PRO A 21 12.03 33.04 -15.99
CA PRO A 21 13.29 32.67 -16.60
C PRO A 21 13.19 31.36 -17.41
N PRO A 22 13.99 31.20 -18.48
CA PRO A 22 14.00 29.99 -19.30
C PRO A 22 14.57 28.80 -18.53
N ALA A 23 13.85 27.68 -18.57
CA ALA A 23 14.21 26.43 -17.91
C ALA A 23 15.48 25.81 -18.54
N SER A 24 16.57 25.78 -17.78
CA SER A 24 17.78 25.03 -18.10
C SER A 24 17.49 23.53 -18.14
N ARG A 25 17.56 22.95 -19.33
CA ARG A 25 17.46 21.50 -19.56
C ARG A 25 18.70 20.78 -19.04
N PRO A 26 18.59 19.76 -18.16
CA PRO A 26 19.72 18.94 -17.79
C PRO A 26 20.12 17.99 -18.93
N VAL A 27 21.41 18.01 -19.24
CA VAL A 27 22.07 17.22 -20.27
C VAL A 27 22.10 15.74 -19.85
N LEU A 28 21.61 14.88 -20.74
CA LEU A 28 21.52 13.43 -20.56
C LEU A 28 22.91 12.79 -20.73
N SER A 29 23.61 12.54 -19.61
CA SER A 29 24.89 11.85 -19.60
C SER A 29 24.72 10.36 -19.93
N LYS A 30 25.28 9.96 -21.08
CA LYS A 30 25.43 8.58 -21.56
C LYS A 30 26.20 7.74 -20.52
N ARG A 31 25.55 6.76 -19.90
CA ARG A 31 26.21 5.70 -19.11
C ARG A 31 26.42 4.45 -19.96
N LYS A 32 27.68 4.03 -19.97
CA LYS A 32 28.30 2.87 -20.61
C LYS A 32 27.79 1.55 -19.99
N PRO A 33 27.40 0.52 -20.76
CA PRO A 33 27.09 -0.79 -20.20
C PRO A 33 28.38 -1.56 -19.92
N ALA A 34 28.58 -1.97 -18.67
CA ALA A 34 29.57 -2.95 -18.27
C ALA A 34 28.94 -4.34 -18.34
N ALA A 35 29.42 -5.15 -19.27
CA ALA A 35 29.15 -6.58 -19.33
C ALA A 35 29.85 -7.27 -18.15
N GLN A 36 29.11 -8.07 -17.37
CA GLN A 36 29.71 -8.97 -16.39
C GLN A 36 28.99 -10.32 -16.43
N ALA A 37 29.73 -11.27 -16.99
CA ALA A 37 29.82 -12.69 -16.73
C ALA A 37 28.76 -13.30 -15.78
N VAL A 38 27.93 -14.19 -16.32
CA VAL A 38 27.26 -15.23 -15.55
C VAL A 38 27.90 -16.56 -15.93
N ALA A 39 28.76 -17.03 -15.02
CA ALA A 39 29.37 -18.34 -15.06
C ALA A 39 28.35 -19.42 -14.67
N GLN A 40 28.48 -20.55 -15.38
CA GLN A 40 27.89 -21.85 -15.09
C GLN A 40 27.95 -22.20 -13.61
N ARG A 41 26.82 -22.60 -13.03
CA ARG A 41 26.79 -23.48 -11.87
C ARG A 41 25.95 -24.71 -12.19
N GLN A 42 26.68 -25.81 -12.26
CA GLN A 42 26.24 -27.17 -12.52
C GLN A 42 25.51 -27.72 -11.29
N SER A 43 24.42 -28.42 -11.57
CA SER A 43 24.12 -29.80 -11.15
C SER A 43 24.73 -30.29 -9.82
N ALA A 44 23.87 -30.45 -8.82
CA ALA A 44 24.02 -31.47 -7.79
C ALA A 44 22.63 -31.91 -7.32
N VAL A 45 22.12 -32.96 -7.97
CA VAL A 45 20.94 -33.73 -7.57
C VAL A 45 21.42 -34.78 -6.57
N SER A 46 21.00 -34.65 -5.32
CA SER A 46 21.15 -35.60 -4.22
C SER A 46 20.07 -35.20 -3.21
N ALA A 47 19.28 -36.04 -2.58
CA ALA A 47 19.03 -37.48 -2.56
C ALA A 47 17.59 -37.63 -1.99
N PRO A 48 16.89 -38.77 -2.16
CA PRO A 48 15.56 -38.94 -1.60
C PRO A 48 15.66 -39.09 -0.06
N GLN A 49 15.26 -38.04 0.66
CA GLN A 49 15.18 -38.03 2.11
C GLN A 49 13.95 -38.82 2.54
N ALA A 50 14.20 -39.88 3.31
CA ALA A 50 13.21 -40.83 3.81
C ALA A 50 12.04 -40.14 4.51
N ALA A 51 10.83 -40.63 4.24
CA ALA A 51 9.60 -40.18 4.86
C ALA A 51 9.65 -40.38 6.40
N PRO A 52 9.31 -39.35 7.19
CA PRO A 52 9.15 -39.51 8.63
C PRO A 52 7.98 -40.46 8.90
N GLN A 53 8.26 -41.55 9.62
CA GLN A 53 7.22 -42.48 10.05
C GLN A 53 6.25 -41.76 11.01
N PRO A 54 4.93 -41.95 10.85
CA PRO A 54 3.95 -41.40 11.77
C PRO A 54 4.12 -42.06 13.16
N PRO A 55 4.03 -41.29 14.25
CA PRO A 55 4.09 -41.83 15.59
C PRO A 55 2.90 -42.80 15.83
N PRO A 56 3.12 -43.89 16.59
CA PRO A 56 2.09 -44.88 16.90
C PRO A 56 0.93 -44.25 17.70
N LEU A 57 -0.29 -44.60 17.31
CA LEU A 57 -1.55 -44.03 17.80
C LEU A 57 -1.82 -44.24 19.30
N ASP A 58 -1.10 -45.14 19.96
CA ASP A 58 -1.39 -45.53 21.35
C ASP A 58 -0.88 -44.51 22.39
N GLU A 59 0.06 -43.62 22.01
CA GLU A 59 0.68 -42.67 22.95
C GLU A 59 -0.17 -41.40 23.19
N ILE A 60 -1.21 -41.16 22.38
CA ILE A 60 -2.07 -39.97 22.50
C ILE A 60 -3.18 -40.17 23.54
N GLN A 61 -3.59 -41.41 23.84
CA GLN A 61 -4.69 -41.66 24.77
C GLN A 61 -4.29 -41.48 26.25
N GLU A 62 -3.01 -41.65 26.61
CA GLU A 62 -2.58 -41.57 28.01
C GLU A 62 -2.42 -40.12 28.50
N GLN A 63 -2.21 -39.15 27.60
CA GLN A 63 -2.05 -37.73 27.99
C GLN A 63 -3.38 -37.01 28.27
N VAL A 64 -4.52 -37.54 27.83
CA VAL A 64 -5.83 -36.90 28.06
C VAL A 64 -6.34 -37.18 29.49
N GLN A 65 -5.83 -38.21 30.17
CA GLN A 65 -6.31 -38.60 31.50
C GLN A 65 -5.70 -37.80 32.66
N ASN A 66 -4.67 -36.97 32.40
CA ASN A 66 -3.99 -36.17 33.44
C ASN A 66 -4.43 -34.70 33.50
N LEU A 67 -5.49 -34.32 32.77
CA LEU A 67 -6.12 -33.00 32.84
C LEU A 67 -7.27 -33.01 33.84
N GLN A 68 -6.95 -33.28 35.10
CA GLN A 68 -7.90 -33.09 36.19
C GLN A 68 -7.91 -31.60 36.57
N PRO A 69 -9.06 -30.89 36.48
CA PRO A 69 -9.12 -29.48 36.81
C PRO A 69 -8.82 -29.27 38.30
N PRO A 70 -7.83 -28.42 38.67
CA PRO A 70 -7.57 -28.12 40.07
C PRO A 70 -8.79 -27.43 40.69
N GLN A 71 -9.26 -27.99 41.79
CA GLN A 71 -10.37 -27.50 42.59
C GLN A 71 -10.14 -26.03 43.03
N PRO A 72 -11.19 -25.18 43.07
CA PRO A 72 -11.08 -23.79 43.47
C PRO A 72 -10.85 -23.67 44.99
N GLY A 73 -9.58 -23.71 45.39
CA GLY A 73 -9.13 -23.36 46.73
C GLY A 73 -9.30 -21.86 46.99
N LYS A 74 -10.16 -21.53 47.96
CA LYS A 74 -10.41 -20.19 48.50
C LYS A 74 -9.18 -19.66 49.24
N ALA A 75 -8.19 -19.15 48.50
CA ALA A 75 -7.14 -18.32 49.07
C ALA A 75 -7.40 -16.87 48.67
N ALA A 76 -7.83 -16.06 49.64
CA ALA A 76 -8.02 -14.63 49.54
C ALA A 76 -6.69 -13.94 49.19
N ARG A 77 -6.35 -13.93 47.91
CA ARG A 77 -5.22 -13.19 47.36
C ARG A 77 -5.63 -11.72 47.35
N LYS A 78 -5.15 -10.99 48.37
CA LYS A 78 -5.11 -9.52 48.43
C LYS A 78 -4.39 -9.02 47.17
N GLN A 79 -5.12 -8.88 46.08
CA GLN A 79 -4.65 -8.23 44.87
C GLN A 79 -4.64 -6.74 45.18
N SER A 80 -3.44 -6.22 45.47
CA SER A 80 -3.19 -4.80 45.42
C SER A 80 -3.54 -4.31 44.02
N ASP A 81 -4.64 -3.57 43.90
CA ASP A 81 -5.08 -2.82 42.72
C ASP A 81 -4.00 -1.82 42.31
N LYS A 82 -2.94 -2.30 41.65
CA LYS A 82 -2.15 -1.48 40.75
C LYS A 82 -3.06 -1.20 39.58
N THR A 83 -3.75 -0.07 39.65
CA THR A 83 -4.54 0.54 38.58
C THR A 83 -3.64 0.74 37.37
N ALA A 84 -3.52 -0.30 36.56
CA ALA A 84 -2.88 -0.23 35.26
C ALA A 84 -3.62 0.85 34.48
N VAL A 85 -2.93 1.96 34.22
CA VAL A 85 -3.47 3.07 33.44
C VAL A 85 -3.79 2.52 32.06
N VAL A 86 -5.06 2.15 31.85
CA VAL A 86 -5.56 1.60 30.59
C VAL A 86 -5.41 2.72 29.57
N LYS A 87 -4.40 2.62 28.70
CA LYS A 87 -4.25 3.57 27.61
C LYS A 87 -5.53 3.53 26.78
N PRO A 88 -6.22 4.67 26.57
CA PRO A 88 -7.44 4.70 25.81
C PRO A 88 -7.15 4.25 24.38
N TRP A 89 -7.92 3.28 23.90
CA TRP A 89 -7.80 2.76 22.55
C TRP A 89 -8.29 3.81 21.55
N VAL A 90 -7.55 4.01 20.47
CA VAL A 90 -7.91 5.02 19.46
C VAL A 90 -8.92 4.41 18.48
N LEU A 91 -10.15 4.90 18.54
CA LEU A 91 -11.24 4.49 17.66
C LEU A 91 -11.06 5.03 16.23
N LYS A 92 -11.67 4.34 15.25
CA LYS A 92 -11.69 4.76 13.86
C LYS A 92 -12.55 6.04 13.70
N PRO A 93 -12.04 7.10 13.05
CA PRO A 93 -12.86 8.28 12.76
C PRO A 93 -14.03 7.96 11.83
N LYS A 94 -15.10 8.77 11.89
CA LYS A 94 -16.21 8.66 10.94
C LYS A 94 -15.77 9.09 9.53
N GLY A 95 -16.31 8.42 8.51
CA GLY A 95 -16.07 8.74 7.10
C GLY A 95 -15.12 7.75 6.39
N SER A 96 -14.73 8.08 5.16
CA SER A 96 -13.82 7.27 4.35
C SER A 96 -12.38 7.78 4.38
N ALA A 97 -11.42 6.88 4.52
CA ALA A 97 -10.00 7.22 4.43
C ALA A 97 -9.64 7.84 3.06
N GLY A 98 -8.81 8.88 3.08
CA GLY A 98 -8.29 9.54 1.88
C GLY A 98 -9.19 10.63 1.29
N ARG A 99 -10.40 10.85 1.84
CA ARG A 99 -11.27 11.97 1.45
C ARG A 99 -11.10 13.14 2.42
N SER A 100 -11.37 14.35 1.92
CA SER A 100 -11.42 15.55 2.76
C SER A 100 -12.68 15.55 3.65
N SER A 101 -12.60 16.26 4.77
CA SER A 101 -13.75 16.56 5.64
C SER A 101 -14.83 17.30 4.83
N PRO A 102 -16.14 17.01 5.03
CA PRO A 102 -16.74 16.16 6.07
C PRO A 102 -16.90 14.68 5.71
N ALA A 103 -16.69 14.30 4.45
CA ALA A 103 -16.97 12.93 3.96
C ALA A 103 -15.88 11.90 4.32
N GLY A 104 -14.75 12.34 4.87
CA GLY A 104 -13.65 11.48 5.23
C GLY A 104 -12.55 12.13 6.04
N TYR A 105 -11.44 11.41 6.15
CA TYR A 105 -10.30 11.83 6.94
C TYR A 105 -8.97 11.45 6.28
N LYS A 106 -7.91 12.17 6.66
CA LYS A 106 -6.53 11.84 6.32
C LYS A 106 -5.98 10.86 7.35
N ILE A 107 -5.56 9.67 6.90
CA ILE A 107 -5.04 8.59 7.78
C ILE A 107 -3.88 9.12 8.65
N GLN A 108 -2.94 9.85 8.05
CA GLN A 108 -1.78 10.41 8.75
C GLN A 108 -2.19 11.30 9.95
N SER A 109 -3.15 12.21 9.74
CA SER A 109 -3.64 13.09 10.81
C SER A 109 -4.39 12.31 11.88
N ALA A 110 -5.23 11.34 11.49
CA ALA A 110 -6.00 10.53 12.42
C ALA A 110 -5.14 9.57 13.27
N MET A 111 -3.94 9.21 12.79
CA MET A 111 -2.95 8.47 13.58
C MET A 111 -2.12 9.34 14.53
N GLY A 112 -2.28 10.67 14.50
CA GLY A 112 -1.44 11.61 15.24
C GLY A 112 -0.02 11.75 14.65
N LEU A 113 0.15 11.52 13.35
CA LEU A 113 1.46 11.50 12.67
C LEU A 113 1.61 12.65 11.67
N ALA A 114 0.85 13.74 11.84
CA ALA A 114 0.93 14.91 10.97
C ALA A 114 2.38 15.43 10.85
N ASP A 115 3.11 15.47 11.96
CA ASP A 115 4.49 15.97 12.02
C ASP A 115 5.54 14.89 11.73
N ASN A 116 5.18 13.61 11.83
CA ASN A 116 6.10 12.49 11.61
C ASN A 116 5.86 11.80 10.26
N ARG A 117 6.13 12.53 9.19
CA ARG A 117 5.98 12.04 7.82
C ARG A 117 6.84 10.81 7.51
N ARG A 118 8.03 10.70 8.13
CA ARG A 118 8.94 9.57 7.91
C ARG A 118 8.32 8.26 8.40
N LEU A 119 7.80 8.27 9.63
CA LEU A 119 7.14 7.09 10.20
C LEU A 119 5.88 6.70 9.42
N TYR A 120 5.08 7.69 9.02
CA TYR A 120 3.91 7.44 8.17
C TYR A 120 4.29 6.79 6.83
N ASN A 121 5.32 7.30 6.16
CA ASN A 121 5.81 6.69 4.91
C ASN A 121 6.27 5.25 5.14
N ALA A 122 6.95 4.95 6.26
CA ALA A 122 7.36 3.58 6.58
C ALA A 122 6.15 2.63 6.70
N PHE A 123 5.03 3.09 7.28
CA PHE A 123 3.78 2.31 7.29
C PHE A 123 3.20 2.10 5.90
N CYS A 124 3.18 3.14 5.06
CA CYS A 124 2.72 3.02 3.67
C CYS A 124 3.56 2.02 2.86
N GLU A 125 4.89 2.05 3.02
CA GLU A 125 5.81 1.09 2.40
C GLU A 125 5.55 -0.33 2.88
N ALA A 126 5.46 -0.53 4.20
CA ALA A 126 5.20 -1.85 4.77
C ALA A 126 3.83 -2.41 4.35
N ALA A 127 2.78 -1.56 4.32
CA ALA A 127 1.46 -1.95 3.84
C ALA A 127 1.51 -2.41 2.38
N ARG A 128 2.29 -1.73 1.54
CA ARG A 128 2.51 -2.14 0.14
C ARG A 128 3.20 -3.49 0.05
N LEU A 129 4.33 -3.66 0.75
CA LEU A 129 5.12 -4.89 0.70
C LEU A 129 4.31 -6.10 1.17
N LEU A 130 3.63 -5.97 2.31
CA LEU A 130 2.79 -7.05 2.84
C LEU A 130 1.59 -7.35 1.96
N ALA A 131 1.00 -6.33 1.32
CA ALA A 131 -0.10 -6.55 0.36
C ALA A 131 0.38 -7.30 -0.88
N ILE A 132 1.56 -6.97 -1.42
CA ILE A 132 2.16 -7.70 -2.56
C ILE A 132 2.47 -9.16 -2.18
N GLU A 133 2.96 -9.39 -0.97
CA GLU A 133 3.39 -10.72 -0.51
C GLU A 133 2.21 -11.65 -0.20
N HIS A 134 1.10 -11.12 0.31
CA HIS A 134 0.05 -11.95 0.92
C HIS A 134 -1.35 -11.78 0.34
N LEU A 135 -1.61 -10.73 -0.45
CA LEU A 135 -2.94 -10.41 -0.97
C LEU A 135 -2.95 -10.41 -2.50
N ASP A 136 -4.13 -10.57 -3.08
CA ASP A 136 -4.28 -10.47 -4.54
C ASP A 136 -4.40 -9.00 -4.97
N ILE A 137 -3.36 -8.45 -5.58
CA ILE A 137 -3.31 -7.05 -6.03
C ILE A 137 -4.34 -6.69 -7.11
N LYS A 138 -4.96 -7.68 -7.77
CA LYS A 138 -6.01 -7.44 -8.78
C LYS A 138 -7.38 -7.21 -8.16
N GLN A 139 -7.56 -7.63 -6.91
CA GLN A 139 -8.84 -7.58 -6.21
C GLN A 139 -8.89 -6.44 -5.19
N THR A 140 -10.09 -5.90 -4.99
CA THR A 140 -10.34 -4.90 -3.95
C THR A 140 -10.35 -5.55 -2.56
N ILE A 141 -10.19 -4.76 -1.48
CA ILE A 141 -10.14 -5.30 -0.12
C ILE A 141 -11.41 -6.08 0.30
N ARG A 142 -12.56 -5.82 -0.35
CA ARG A 142 -13.82 -6.52 -0.06
C ARG A 142 -13.87 -7.93 -0.64
N GLU A 143 -13.13 -8.16 -1.71
CA GLU A 143 -13.05 -9.44 -2.42
C GLU A 143 -11.95 -10.35 -1.82
N GLN A 144 -11.03 -9.78 -1.06
CA GLN A 144 -9.98 -10.53 -0.37
C GLN A 144 -10.55 -11.47 0.70
N GLU A 145 -9.84 -12.58 0.89
CA GLU A 145 -10.11 -13.50 1.98
C GLU A 145 -9.84 -12.83 3.35
N LYS A 146 -10.84 -12.84 4.23
CA LYS A 146 -10.78 -12.19 5.56
C LYS A 146 -9.60 -12.71 6.40
N TYR A 147 -9.32 -14.01 6.33
CA TYR A 147 -8.21 -14.64 7.05
C TYR A 147 -6.84 -14.04 6.64
N LYS A 148 -6.61 -13.84 5.34
CA LYS A 148 -5.37 -13.24 4.82
C LYS A 148 -5.19 -11.81 5.28
N ILE A 149 -6.28 -11.02 5.31
CA ILE A 149 -6.25 -9.66 5.84
C ILE A 149 -5.85 -9.69 7.32
N SER A 150 -6.50 -10.52 8.14
CA SER A 150 -6.18 -10.64 9.57
C SER A 150 -4.72 -11.04 9.80
N MET A 151 -4.19 -12.00 9.04
CA MET A 151 -2.79 -12.39 9.07
C MET A 151 -1.84 -11.20 8.79
N VAL A 152 -2.12 -10.43 7.73
CA VAL A 152 -1.32 -9.23 7.38
C VAL A 152 -1.37 -8.19 8.49
N LEU A 153 -2.53 -7.96 9.11
CA LEU A 153 -2.68 -7.01 10.20
C LEU A 153 -1.89 -7.43 11.45
N VAL A 154 -1.87 -8.72 11.79
CA VAL A 154 -1.06 -9.25 12.89
C VAL A 154 0.44 -9.11 12.60
N LYS A 155 0.88 -9.45 11.38
CA LYS A 155 2.28 -9.23 10.97
C LYS A 155 2.69 -7.76 11.09
N ALA A 156 1.82 -6.85 10.65
CA ALA A 156 2.07 -5.41 10.77
C ALA A 156 2.17 -4.94 12.23
N GLN A 157 1.34 -5.47 13.13
CA GLN A 157 1.42 -5.16 14.56
C GLN A 157 2.74 -5.65 15.18
N ASN A 158 3.22 -6.82 14.76
CA ASN A 158 4.51 -7.35 15.21
C ASN A 158 5.69 -6.50 14.71
N MET A 159 5.63 -6.01 13.47
CA MET A 159 6.65 -5.11 12.92
C MET A 159 6.61 -3.71 13.56
N PHE A 160 5.42 -3.23 13.90
CA PHE A 160 5.20 -1.88 14.40
C PHE A 160 4.31 -1.89 15.65
N PRO A 161 4.90 -2.02 16.86
CA PRO A 161 4.15 -1.97 18.12
C PRO A 161 3.30 -0.70 18.28
N TYR A 162 3.66 0.39 17.59
CA TYR A 162 2.86 1.63 17.49
C TYR A 162 1.39 1.36 17.12
N LEU A 163 1.12 0.35 16.27
CA LEU A 163 -0.20 0.03 15.75
C LEU A 163 -1.14 -0.64 16.77
N GLN A 164 -0.60 -1.18 17.87
CA GLN A 164 -1.39 -1.87 18.90
C GLN A 164 -2.36 -0.92 19.64
N ARG A 165 -2.13 0.40 19.59
CA ARG A 165 -3.02 1.41 20.20
C ARG A 165 -4.36 1.59 19.48
N PHE A 166 -4.47 1.12 18.23
CA PHE A 166 -5.64 1.35 17.39
C PHE A 166 -6.52 0.11 17.37
N VAL A 167 -7.82 0.30 17.58
CA VAL A 167 -8.78 -0.81 17.55
C VAL A 167 -8.74 -1.50 16.19
N ASN A 168 -8.59 -2.83 16.20
CA ASN A 168 -8.52 -3.69 15.02
C ASN A 168 -7.48 -3.28 13.97
N ASN A 169 -6.44 -2.53 14.38
CA ASN A 169 -5.42 -2.00 13.47
C ASN A 169 -6.03 -1.25 12.26
N TRP A 170 -7.08 -0.46 12.50
CA TRP A 170 -7.81 0.24 11.45
C TRP A 170 -6.92 1.12 10.53
N PRO A 171 -5.83 1.78 10.98
CA PRO A 171 -5.05 2.63 10.08
C PRO A 171 -4.31 1.81 9.03
N PHE A 172 -3.76 0.66 9.43
CA PHE A 172 -3.03 -0.21 8.52
C PHE A 172 -3.99 -0.90 7.54
N TYR A 173 -5.17 -1.29 8.02
CA TYR A 173 -6.26 -1.79 7.15
C TYR A 173 -6.63 -0.77 6.06
N ASP A 174 -6.81 0.52 6.43
CA ASP A 174 -7.16 1.56 5.47
C ASP A 174 -6.02 1.85 4.47
N LEU A 175 -4.76 1.76 4.90
CA LEU A 175 -3.59 1.89 4.01
C LEU A 175 -3.56 0.77 2.95
N ILE A 176 -3.79 -0.48 3.36
CA ILE A 176 -3.89 -1.63 2.44
C ILE A 176 -5.08 -1.43 1.49
N ALA A 177 -6.23 -1.01 2.01
CA ALA A 177 -7.43 -0.75 1.21
C ALA A 177 -7.18 0.31 0.13
N GLN A 178 -6.47 1.39 0.49
CA GLN A 178 -6.11 2.45 -0.45
C GLN A 178 -5.14 1.95 -1.52
N TYR A 179 -4.13 1.17 -1.14
CA TYR A 179 -3.18 0.58 -2.08
C TYR A 179 -3.87 -0.36 -3.09
N LEU A 180 -4.64 -1.34 -2.59
CA LEU A 180 -5.33 -2.31 -3.44
C LEU A 180 -6.33 -1.64 -4.38
N ARG A 181 -7.08 -0.64 -3.92
CA ARG A 181 -8.00 0.13 -4.77
C ARG A 181 -7.26 0.80 -5.94
N ASN A 182 -6.16 1.48 -5.66
CA ASN A 182 -5.40 2.15 -6.71
C ASN A 182 -4.80 1.13 -7.69
N ARG A 183 -4.36 -0.03 -7.17
CA ARG A 183 -3.75 -1.07 -7.99
C ARG A 183 -4.76 -1.80 -8.87
N SER A 184 -5.95 -2.13 -8.36
CA SER A 184 -7.01 -2.76 -9.14
C SER A 184 -7.53 -1.82 -10.23
N GLN A 185 -7.73 -0.53 -9.93
CA GLN A 185 -8.10 0.48 -10.94
C GLN A 185 -7.07 0.55 -12.07
N TYR A 186 -5.78 0.53 -11.74
CA TYR A 186 -4.72 0.51 -12.74
C TYR A 186 -4.72 -0.77 -13.58
N ALA A 187 -4.96 -1.93 -12.97
CA ALA A 187 -5.07 -3.20 -13.68
C ALA A 187 -6.24 -3.19 -14.67
N HIS A 188 -7.43 -2.76 -14.24
CA HIS A 188 -8.59 -2.66 -15.12
C HIS A 188 -8.38 -1.69 -16.28
N ALA A 189 -7.80 -0.51 -16.02
CA ALA A 189 -7.50 0.46 -17.07
C ALA A 189 -6.50 -0.11 -18.09
N LYS A 190 -5.50 -0.87 -17.63
CA LYS A 190 -4.53 -1.54 -18.50
C LYS A 190 -5.20 -2.63 -19.36
N ASP A 191 -6.07 -3.45 -18.76
CA ASP A 191 -6.77 -4.52 -19.47
C ASP A 191 -7.73 -3.96 -20.52
N GLN A 192 -8.42 -2.85 -20.23
CA GLN A 192 -9.25 -2.12 -21.20
C GLN A 192 -8.42 -1.58 -22.38
N ALA A 193 -7.28 -0.94 -22.10
CA ALA A 193 -6.41 -0.41 -23.14
C ALA A 193 -5.83 -1.52 -24.05
N LEU A 194 -5.46 -2.67 -23.47
CA LEU A 194 -5.01 -3.83 -24.25
C LEU A 194 -6.13 -4.42 -25.11
N GLY A 195 -7.35 -4.50 -24.57
CA GLY A 195 -8.51 -4.95 -25.33
C GLY A 195 -8.85 -4.03 -26.51
N GLU A 196 -8.70 -2.73 -26.35
CA GLU A 196 -8.92 -1.75 -27.43
C GLU A 196 -7.87 -1.87 -28.54
N LEU A 197 -6.59 -2.06 -28.17
CA LEU A 197 -5.52 -2.31 -29.15
C LEU A 197 -5.74 -3.61 -29.93
N GLN A 198 -6.19 -4.68 -29.27
CA GLN A 198 -6.46 -5.96 -29.95
C GLN A 198 -7.59 -5.86 -30.98
N LYS A 199 -8.63 -5.05 -30.70
CA LYS A 199 -9.71 -4.79 -31.66
C LYS A 199 -9.18 -4.10 -32.91
N ILE A 200 -8.36 -3.06 -32.75
CA ILE A 200 -7.76 -2.34 -33.88
C ILE A 200 -6.93 -3.27 -34.78
N ILE A 201 -6.16 -4.20 -34.19
CA ILE A 201 -5.36 -5.17 -34.96
C ILE A 201 -6.26 -6.14 -35.74
N ASN A 202 -7.34 -6.61 -35.12
CA ASN A 202 -8.25 -7.58 -35.75
C ASN A 202 -9.11 -6.92 -36.83
N ASP A 203 -9.58 -5.69 -36.61
CA ASP A 203 -10.46 -4.97 -37.54
C ASP A 203 -9.70 -4.38 -38.74
N GLY A 204 -8.38 -4.13 -38.60
CA GLY A 204 -7.54 -3.54 -39.66
C GLY A 204 -7.06 -4.50 -40.75
N THR A 205 -7.47 -5.77 -40.76
CA THR A 205 -6.98 -6.79 -41.72
C THR A 205 -7.97 -7.12 -42.85
N GLY A 206 -9.17 -6.54 -42.84
CA GLY A 206 -10.22 -6.91 -43.81
C GLY A 206 -10.97 -5.71 -44.33
N ASP A 207 -10.33 -4.90 -45.16
CA ASP A 207 -10.90 -4.41 -46.43
C ASP A 207 -9.91 -3.46 -47.10
N ASN A 208 -9.10 -4.03 -47.98
CA ASN A 208 -8.43 -3.32 -49.06
C ASN A 208 -9.50 -2.78 -50.03
N HIS A 209 -10.32 -1.82 -49.59
CA HIS A 209 -10.94 -0.90 -50.52
C HIS A 209 -9.88 0.15 -50.88
N ALA A 210 -9.03 -0.26 -51.82
CA ALA A 210 -8.18 0.64 -52.57
C ALA A 210 -9.07 1.70 -53.24
N ARG A 211 -9.18 2.89 -52.61
CA ARG A 211 -9.60 4.12 -53.28
C ARG A 211 -9.25 5.36 -52.44
N ASP A 212 -8.44 6.19 -53.06
CA ASP A 212 -8.46 7.66 -53.00
C ASP A 212 -7.87 8.36 -51.75
N ASP A 213 -6.55 8.49 -51.77
CA ASP A 213 -5.83 9.78 -51.78
C ASP A 213 -6.29 10.87 -50.78
N GLY A 214 -5.66 10.93 -49.59
CA GLY A 214 -5.28 12.26 -49.04
C GLY A 214 -5.42 12.61 -47.55
N GLU A 215 -5.85 11.74 -46.61
CA GLU A 215 -6.16 12.26 -45.25
C GLU A 215 -5.87 11.32 -44.04
N VAL A 216 -4.63 10.85 -43.86
CA VAL A 216 -4.29 9.82 -42.82
C VAL A 216 -3.59 10.32 -41.54
N THR A 217 -3.34 11.62 -41.34
CA THR A 217 -2.43 12.07 -40.25
C THR A 217 -3.07 12.41 -38.89
N ASN A 218 -4.40 12.36 -38.73
CA ASN A 218 -5.05 12.87 -37.52
C ASN A 218 -5.44 11.83 -36.46
N LEU A 219 -5.59 10.54 -36.81
CA LEU A 219 -6.12 9.55 -35.86
C LEU A 219 -5.08 8.98 -34.88
N ALA A 220 -3.81 8.86 -35.30
CA ALA A 220 -2.71 8.41 -34.44
C ALA A 220 -2.39 9.38 -33.27
N LYS A 221 -2.76 10.66 -33.40
CA LYS A 221 -2.55 11.66 -32.34
C LYS A 221 -3.56 11.54 -31.20
N LYS A 222 -4.77 11.01 -31.47
CA LYS A 222 -5.84 10.94 -30.47
C LYS A 222 -5.68 9.76 -29.50
N THR A 223 -5.17 8.63 -29.98
CA THR A 223 -4.87 7.45 -29.16
C THR A 223 -3.63 7.65 -28.28
N SER A 224 -2.59 8.34 -28.78
CA SER A 224 -1.42 8.71 -27.95
C SER A 224 -1.79 9.64 -26.78
N SER A 225 -2.81 10.49 -26.92
CA SER A 225 -3.23 11.41 -25.84
C SER A 225 -4.00 10.69 -24.72
N ALA A 226 -4.86 9.72 -25.04
CA ALA A 226 -5.63 8.97 -24.03
C ALA A 226 -4.74 8.03 -23.19
N VAL A 227 -3.73 7.40 -23.82
CA VAL A 227 -2.75 6.53 -23.11
C VAL A 227 -1.76 7.36 -22.27
N MET A 228 -1.50 8.62 -22.65
CA MET A 228 -0.67 9.57 -21.89
C MET A 228 -1.44 10.36 -20.82
N ALA A 229 -2.77 10.43 -20.93
CA ALA A 229 -3.67 11.08 -19.96
C ALA A 229 -4.23 10.12 -18.89
N LEU A 230 -3.91 8.82 -18.98
CA LEU A 230 -3.74 8.03 -17.76
C LEU A 230 -2.79 8.86 -16.89
N PRO A 231 -3.17 9.26 -15.67
CA PRO A 231 -2.20 9.91 -14.81
C PRO A 231 -1.02 8.96 -14.78
N LEU A 232 0.11 9.37 -15.35
CA LEU A 232 1.42 8.93 -14.93
C LEU A 232 1.48 9.31 -13.45
N ALA A 233 0.77 8.55 -12.62
CA ALA A 233 1.10 8.34 -11.24
C ALA A 233 2.55 7.96 -11.34
N ARG A 234 3.38 8.95 -11.01
CA ARG A 234 4.82 8.99 -11.07
C ARG A 234 5.32 7.90 -10.13
N ASN A 235 5.15 6.66 -10.56
CA ASN A 235 5.36 5.42 -9.83
C ASN A 235 6.29 4.55 -10.68
N HIS A 236 7.32 5.21 -11.21
CA HIS A 236 8.53 4.53 -11.65
C HIS A 236 9.17 3.96 -10.37
N GLU A 237 8.66 2.81 -9.93
CA GLU A 237 9.14 1.97 -8.83
C GLU A 237 10.53 1.42 -9.21
N GLN A 238 11.52 2.30 -9.26
CA GLN A 238 12.84 1.88 -8.80
C GLN A 238 12.72 1.76 -7.28
N PRO A 239 12.99 0.59 -6.67
CA PRO A 239 13.06 0.48 -5.22
C PRO A 239 14.05 1.54 -4.76
N ARG A 240 13.57 2.52 -3.97
CA ARG A 240 14.43 3.64 -3.58
C ARG A 240 15.67 3.06 -2.89
N PRO A 241 16.89 3.33 -3.38
CA PRO A 241 18.09 2.60 -2.99
C PRO A 241 18.50 2.78 -1.52
N TRP A 242 17.85 3.70 -0.79
CA TRP A 242 18.10 3.90 0.63
C TRP A 242 17.45 2.84 1.55
N ILE A 243 16.68 1.88 1.02
CA ILE A 243 16.02 0.84 1.87
C ILE A 243 16.91 -0.41 2.05
N LYS A 244 18.00 -0.57 1.29
CA LYS A 244 18.99 -1.64 1.57
C LYS A 244 19.95 -1.31 2.72
N ALA A 245 19.95 -0.07 3.20
CA ALA A 245 20.73 0.34 4.35
C ALA A 245 19.77 0.70 5.49
N SER A 246 19.73 -0.15 6.51
CA SER A 246 19.15 0.15 7.82
C SER A 246 17.62 0.24 7.91
N LEU A 247 16.93 -0.90 7.82
CA LEU A 247 16.05 -1.18 8.95
C LEU A 247 16.98 -1.48 10.13
N PRO A 248 17.09 -0.62 11.15
CA PRO A 248 17.73 -1.07 12.39
C PRO A 248 16.96 -2.30 12.84
N LEU A 249 17.65 -3.43 12.98
CA LEU A 249 17.15 -4.52 13.82
C LEU A 249 16.74 -3.83 15.13
N LEU A 250 15.43 -3.80 15.38
CA LEU A 250 14.90 -3.34 16.66
C LEU A 250 15.63 -4.16 17.74
N PRO A 251 16.30 -3.51 18.71
CA PRO A 251 16.96 -4.23 19.78
C PRO A 251 15.91 -5.06 20.49
N HIS A 252 16.20 -6.36 20.56
CA HIS A 252 15.43 -7.36 21.29
C HIS A 252 15.12 -6.81 22.69
N ILE A 253 13.86 -6.43 22.93
CA ILE A 253 13.39 -6.04 24.26
C ILE A 253 13.42 -7.32 25.10
N ARG A 254 14.51 -7.49 25.85
CA ARG A 254 14.70 -8.56 26.82
C ARG A 254 13.87 -8.18 28.04
N GLU A 255 12.67 -8.74 28.15
CA GLU A 255 11.82 -8.60 29.32
C GLU A 255 12.57 -9.10 30.57
N ARG A 256 12.52 -8.29 31.63
CA ARG A 256 12.84 -8.65 33.01
C ARG A 256 11.52 -8.82 33.76
#